data_AF-A0A4Y8BYI3-F1
#
_entry.id   AF-A0A4Y8BYI3-F1
#
_cell.length_a   1.000
_cell.length_b   1.000
_cell.length_c   1.000
_cell.angle_alpha   90.00
_cell.angle_beta   90.00
_cell.angle_gamma   90.00
#
_symmetry.space_group_name_H-M   'P 1'
#
loop_
_entity.id
_entity.type
_entity.pdbx_description
1 polymer ?
#
loop_
_entity_poly.entity_id
_entity_poly.type
_entity_poly.pdbx_seq_one_letter_code
_entity_poly.pdbx_strand_id
1 'polypeptide(L)' 'PKNERVLILCGDMPLVEQTSLEALLSNNAKLNLAVFKAKDPKSYGRVVIKNDSVEKIVEFKDANTQEKEI' A
#
# COMPACT_ATOMS: atom_id res chain seq x y z
N PRO A 1 -2.44 4.43 -24.42
CA PRO A 1 -2.63 3.28 -23.49
C PRO A 1 -4.05 2.74 -23.61
N LYS A 2 -4.29 1.44 -23.41
CA LYS A 2 -5.62 0.84 -23.60
C LYS A 2 -6.63 1.22 -22.50
N ASN A 3 -6.14 1.56 -21.30
CA ASN A 3 -6.95 1.96 -20.15
C ASN A 3 -6.39 3.26 -19.54
N GLU A 4 -7.26 4.14 -19.05
CA GLU A 4 -6.88 5.39 -18.39
C GLU A 4 -6.46 5.19 -16.92
N ARG A 5 -7.11 4.27 -16.22
CA ARG A 5 -6.82 3.90 -14.83
C ARG A 5 -6.79 2.38 -14.69
N VAL A 6 -5.91 1.88 -13.83
CA VAL A 6 -5.76 0.45 -13.54
C VAL A 6 -5.89 0.23 -12.03
N LEU A 7 -6.77 -0.70 -11.64
CA LEU A 7 -6.91 -1.16 -10.26
C LEU A 7 -6.37 -2.59 -10.17
N ILE A 8 -5.48 -2.84 -9.20
CA ILE A 8 -4.88 -4.15 -8.94
C ILE A 8 -5.46 -4.67 -7.63
N LEU A 9 -6.05 -5.86 -7.65
CA LEU A 9 -6.65 -6.52 -6.49
C LEU A 9 -6.03 -7.90 -6.27
N CYS A 10 -6.06 -8.37 -5.02
CA CYS A 10 -5.66 -9.73 -4.69
C CYS A 10 -6.89 -10.66 -4.65
N GLY A 11 -6.83 -11.77 -5.38
CA GLY A 11 -7.97 -12.71 -5.51
C GLY A 11 -8.26 -13.51 -4.23
N ASP A 12 -7.34 -13.52 -3.28
CA ASP A 12 -7.43 -14.23 -2.00
C ASP A 12 -7.92 -13.32 -0.84
N MET A 13 -8.32 -12.07 -1.13
CA MET A 13 -8.87 -11.11 -0.16
C MET A 13 -10.39 -10.92 -0.35
N PRO A 14 -11.24 -11.90 0.00
CA PRO A 14 -12.68 -11.86 -0.30
C PRO A 14 -13.45 -10.81 0.51
N LEU A 15 -12.86 -10.31 1.60
CA LEU A 15 -13.49 -9.34 2.51
C LEU A 15 -13.19 -7.88 2.14
N VAL A 16 -12.59 -7.62 0.97
CA VAL A 16 -12.39 -6.24 0.53
C VAL A 16 -13.75 -5.57 0.30
N GLU A 17 -13.94 -4.41 0.90
CA GLU A 17 -15.21 -3.68 0.80
C GLU A 17 -15.20 -2.70 -0.36
N GLN A 18 -16.36 -2.53 -1.00
CA GLN A 18 -16.55 -1.52 -2.05
C GLN A 18 -16.15 -0.11 -1.59
N THR A 19 -16.55 0.26 -0.37
CA THR A 19 -16.24 1.56 0.26
C THR A 19 -14.73 1.80 0.35
N SER A 20 -13.94 0.77 0.66
CA SER A 20 -12.48 0.86 0.71
C SER A 20 -11.86 1.07 -0.67
N LEU A 21 -12.42 0.44 -1.70
CA LEU A 21 -11.97 0.62 -3.08
C LEU A 21 -12.32 2.02 -3.62
N GLU A 22 -13.52 2.53 -3.31
CA GLU A 22 -13.93 3.89 -3.68
C GLU A 22 -13.02 4.94 -3.04
N ALA A 23 -12.68 4.76 -1.75
CA ALA A 23 -11.72 5.63 -1.07
C ALA A 23 -10.35 5.62 -1.75
N LEU A 24 -9.84 4.45 -2.15
CA LEU A 24 -8.58 4.32 -2.89
C LEU A 24 -8.61 5.00 -4.27
N LEU A 25 -9.77 5.00 -4.93
CA LEU A 25 -9.96 5.60 -6.25
C LEU A 25 -10.26 7.10 -6.22
N SER A 26 -10.64 7.65 -5.06
CA SER A 26 -11.05 9.05 -4.91
C SER A 26 -9.91 10.06 -5.14
N ASN A 27 -8.67 9.68 -4.86
CA ASN A 27 -7.51 10.54 -5.06
C ASN A 27 -7.03 10.50 -6.52
N ASN A 28 -6.64 11.65 -7.07
CA ASN A 28 -6.23 11.82 -8.46
C ASN A 28 -4.69 11.77 -8.64
N ALA A 29 -3.99 11.12 -7.71
CA ALA A 29 -2.56 10.89 -7.82
C ALA A 29 -2.23 9.89 -8.94
N LYS A 30 -0.99 9.94 -9.44
CA LYS A 30 -0.50 8.97 -10.45
C LYS A 30 -0.49 7.53 -9.92
N LEU A 31 -0.35 7.36 -8.61
CA LEU A 31 -0.38 6.09 -7.90
C LEU A 31 -1.10 6.29 -6.56
N ASN A 32 -2.12 5.48 -6.31
CA ASN A 32 -2.77 5.36 -5.00
C ASN A 32 -2.45 3.99 -4.44
N LEU A 33 -2.19 3.90 -3.14
CA LEU A 33 -1.85 2.65 -2.47
C LEU A 33 -2.72 2.49 -1.22
N ALA A 34 -3.34 1.32 -1.07
CA ALA A 34 -3.99 0.94 0.18
C ALA A 34 -2.92 0.44 1.15
N VAL A 35 -2.90 0.99 2.37
CA VAL A 35 -1.96 0.62 3.43
C VAL A 35 -2.72 0.41 4.72
N PHE A 36 -2.17 -0.41 5.61
CA PHE A 36 -2.75 -0.67 6.93
C PHE A 36 -1.64 -0.78 7.97
N LYS A 37 -2.00 -0.58 9.24
CA LYS A 37 -1.10 -0.82 10.36
C LYS A 37 -1.22 -2.28 10.77
N ALA A 38 -0.16 -3.04 10.53
CA ALA A 38 -0.09 -4.45 10.95
C ALA A 38 0.15 -4.56 12.47
N LYS A 39 -0.40 -5.60 13.09
CA LYS A 39 -0.09 -5.94 14.50
C LYS A 39 1.28 -6.60 14.64
N ASP A 40 1.63 -7.48 13.71
CA ASP A 40 2.96 -8.08 13.59
C ASP A 40 3.58 -7.61 12.26
N PRO A 41 4.61 -6.77 12.30
CA PRO A 41 5.13 -6.17 11.10
C PRO A 41 6.12 -7.12 10.39
N LYS A 42 6.55 -8.26 10.97
CA LYS A 42 7.55 -9.14 10.34
C LYS A 42 7.09 -9.82 9.04
N SER A 43 5.78 -9.92 8.82
CA SER A 43 5.19 -10.63 7.67
C SER A 43 4.87 -9.73 6.47
N TYR A 44 5.10 -8.42 6.57
CA TYR A 44 4.68 -7.45 5.56
C TYR A 44 5.84 -6.54 5.13
N GLY A 45 5.71 -5.94 3.94
CA GLY A 45 6.58 -4.84 3.52
C GLY A 45 6.36 -3.57 4.35
N ARG A 46 7.33 -2.65 4.30
CA ARG A 46 7.30 -1.35 4.98
C ARG A 46 7.06 -0.25 3.99
N VAL A 47 6.09 0.61 4.30
CA VAL A 47 5.80 1.80 3.49
C VAL A 47 6.48 2.99 4.16
N VAL A 48 7.54 3.48 3.52
CA VAL A 48 8.27 4.65 4.01
C VAL A 48 7.57 5.91 3.51
N ILE A 49 7.02 6.69 4.43
CA ILE A 49 6.29 7.92 4.15
C ILE A 49 7.10 9.10 4.67
N LYS A 50 7.29 10.11 3.83
CA LYS A 50 7.97 11.37 4.17
C LYS A 50 7.23 12.53 3.54
N ASN A 51 6.99 13.60 4.31
CA ASN A 51 6.25 14.78 3.86
C ASN A 51 4.89 14.39 3.21
N ASP A 52 4.14 13.50 3.88
CA ASP A 52 2.84 12.99 3.42
C ASP A 52 2.86 12.29 2.05
N SER A 53 4.02 11.86 1.59
CA SER A 53 4.21 11.14 0.32
C SER A 53 4.93 9.82 0.53
N VAL A 54 4.52 8.79 -0.20
CA VAL A 54 5.20 7.48 -0.21
C VAL A 54 6.53 7.64 -0.97
N GLU A 55 7.65 7.44 -0.29
CA GLU A 55 8.98 7.42 -0.93
C GLU A 55 9.27 6.03 -1.52
N LYS A 56 9.02 4.96 -0.76
CA LYS A 56 9.31 3.59 -1.19
C LYS A 56 8.55 2.55 -0.37
N ILE A 57 8.49 1.34 -0.93
CA ILE A 57 8.04 0.13 -0.25
C ILE A 57 9.24 -0.83 -0.19
N VAL A 58 9.58 -1.32 0.99
CA VAL A 58 10.71 -2.24 1.20
C VAL A 58 10.25 -3.53 1.87
N GLU A 59 10.66 -4.67 1.33
CA GLU A 59 10.37 -5.97 1.93
C GLU A 59 11.07 -6.11 3.29
N PHE A 60 10.45 -6.79 4.26
CA PHE A 60 11.02 -6.92 5.62
C PHE A 60 12.44 -7.49 5.63
N LYS A 61 12.74 -8.43 4.72
CA LYS A 61 14.07 -9.03 4.56
C LYS A 61 15.14 -8.03 4.13
N ASP A 62 14.76 -7.02 3.33
CA ASP A 62 15.67 -6.03 2.74
C ASP A 62 15.67 -4.71 3.54
N ALA A 63 14.75 -4.57 4.50
CA ALA A 63 14.62 -3.40 5.36
C ALA A 63 15.79 -3.26 6.36
N ASN A 64 16.27 -2.03 6.52
CA ASN A 64 17.25 -1.69 7.55
C ASN A 64 16.61 -1.68 8.95
N THR A 65 17.43 -1.54 10.01
CA THR A 65 16.93 -1.58 11.40
C THR A 65 15.86 -0.54 11.68
N GLN A 66 15.97 0.68 11.15
CA GLN A 66 14.96 1.73 11.36
C GLN A 66 13.68 1.43 10.58
N GLU A 67 13.81 0.96 9.34
CA GLU A 67 12.67 0.60 8.49
C GLU A 67 11.87 -0.57 9.07
N LYS A 68 12.54 -1.55 9.71
CA LYS A 68 11.88 -2.70 10.34
C LYS A 68 10.95 -2.33 11.49
N GLU A 69 11.19 -1.19 12.13
CA GLU A 69 10.40 -0.63 13.24
C GLU A 69 9.21 0.23 12.77
N ILE A 70 9.13 0.54 11.47
CA ILE A 70 7.94 1.15 10.86
C ILE A 70 6.80 0.12 10.85
#